data_AF-A0A7Y2DUE5-F1
#
_entry.id   AF-A0A7Y2DUE5-F1
#
_cell.length_a   1.000
_cell.length_b   1.000
_cell.length_c   1.000
_cell.angle_alpha   90.00
_cell.angle_beta   90.00
_cell.angle_gamma   90.00
#
_symmetry.space_group_name_H-M   'P 1'
#
loop_
_entity.id
_entity.type
_entity.pdbx_description
1 polymer ?
#
loop_
_entity_poly.entity_id
_entity_poly.type
_entity_poly.pdbx_seq_one_letter_code
_entity_poly.pdbx_strand_id
1 'polypeptide(L)'
;LRDSLDVPAASAKGVLTNGAEIAIPLEGLIDFEKERARLQNQINKLDEEGGRLGKQLSNENFVNKAPAEKVDAVRERVGEIETQIKALNENLESLA
;
A
#
# COMPACT_ATOMS: atom_id res chain seq x y z
N LEU A 1 -26.36 -29.36 -8.49
CA LEU A 1 -26.54 -27.92 -8.26
C LEU A 1 -25.22 -27.41 -7.70
N ARG A 2 -24.58 -26.42 -8.34
CA ARG A 2 -23.51 -25.66 -7.67
C ARG A 2 -24.24 -24.68 -6.76
N ASP A 3 -24.26 -24.94 -5.46
CA ASP A 3 -24.65 -23.92 -4.49
C ASP A 3 -23.71 -22.74 -4.71
N SER A 4 -24.27 -21.63 -5.17
CA SER A 4 -23.58 -20.35 -5.13
C SER A 4 -23.39 -20.02 -3.66
N LEU A 5 -22.16 -20.07 -3.17
CA LEU A 5 -21.82 -19.56 -1.85
C LEU A 5 -22.25 -18.08 -1.82
N ASP A 6 -23.24 -17.77 -0.98
CA ASP A 6 -23.62 -16.40 -0.66
C ASP A 6 -22.52 -15.82 0.24
N VAL A 7 -21.44 -15.34 -0.40
CA VAL A 7 -20.26 -14.84 0.30
C VAL A 7 -20.46 -13.34 0.58
N PRO A 8 -20.47 -12.91 1.86
CA PRO A 8 -20.50 -11.50 2.20
C PRO A 8 -19.35 -10.75 1.55
N ALA A 9 -19.60 -9.51 1.10
CA ALA A 9 -18.62 -8.69 0.39
C ALA A 9 -17.29 -8.56 1.17
N ALA A 10 -17.39 -8.38 2.49
CA ALA A 10 -16.26 -8.28 3.40
C ALA A 10 -15.76 -9.67 3.87
N SER A 11 -15.39 -10.56 2.95
CA SER A 11 -14.84 -11.89 3.30
C SER A 11 -13.44 -12.11 2.72
N ALA A 12 -12.51 -12.62 3.54
CA ALA A 12 -11.25 -13.16 3.04
C ALA A 12 -11.52 -14.48 2.31
N LYS A 13 -10.98 -14.67 1.10
CA LYS A 13 -11.17 -15.87 0.29
C LYS A 13 -9.86 -16.65 0.14
N GLY A 14 -9.96 -17.97 0.14
CA GLY A 14 -8.82 -18.86 -0.10
C GLY A 14 -9.23 -20.07 -0.94
N VAL A 15 -8.29 -20.59 -1.73
CA VAL A 15 -8.46 -21.84 -2.49
C VAL A 15 -7.54 -22.90 -1.88
N LEU A 16 -8.12 -24.02 -1.47
CA LEU A 16 -7.40 -25.15 -0.92
C LEU A 16 -6.77 -25.98 -2.05
N THR A 17 -5.76 -26.80 -1.71
CA THR A 17 -5.04 -27.65 -2.67
C THR A 17 -5.92 -28.67 -3.40
N ASN A 18 -7.09 -29.00 -2.85
CA ASN A 18 -8.09 -29.86 -3.48
C ASN A 18 -9.11 -29.08 -4.35
N GLY A 19 -8.91 -27.78 -4.55
CA GLY A 19 -9.80 -26.91 -5.32
C GLY A 19 -11.05 -26.44 -4.57
N ALA A 20 -11.17 -26.72 -3.27
CA ALA A 20 -12.26 -26.17 -2.47
C ALA A 20 -12.00 -24.69 -2.15
N GLU A 21 -13.05 -23.88 -2.17
CA GLU A 21 -12.98 -22.46 -1.83
C GLU A 21 -13.49 -22.24 -0.40
N ILE A 22 -12.77 -21.42 0.38
CA ILE A 22 -13.19 -20.96 1.71
C ILE A 22 -13.36 -19.45 1.68
N ALA A 23 -14.42 -18.97 2.33
CA ALA A 23 -14.63 -17.56 2.62
C ALA A 23 -14.81 -17.35 4.12
N ILE A 24 -14.08 -16.40 4.70
CA ILE A 24 -14.17 -16.02 6.11
C ILE A 24 -14.77 -14.61 6.17
N PRO A 25 -16.03 -14.44 6.60
CA PRO A 25 -16.59 -13.13 6.85
C PRO A 25 -15.76 -12.40 7.91
N LEU A 26 -15.33 -11.19 7.59
CA LEU A 26 -14.50 -10.36 8.46
C LEU A 26 -15.32 -9.27 9.18
N GLU A 27 -16.58 -9.10 8.79
CA GLU A 27 -17.49 -8.15 9.41
C GLU A 27 -17.69 -8.49 10.90
N GLY A 28 -17.44 -7.51 11.78
CA GLY A 28 -17.44 -7.69 13.24
C GLY A 28 -16.14 -8.27 13.83
N LEU A 29 -15.22 -8.79 13.02
CA LEU A 29 -13.87 -9.21 13.44
C LEU A 29 -12.84 -8.11 13.21
N ILE A 30 -13.04 -7.29 12.17
CA ILE A 30 -12.18 -6.18 11.78
C ILE A 30 -13.01 -4.91 11.67
N ASP A 31 -12.50 -3.82 12.23
CA ASP A 31 -13.04 -2.47 11.99
C ASP A 31 -12.42 -1.93 10.70
N PHE A 32 -13.15 -2.11 9.61
CA PHE A 32 -12.73 -1.70 8.27
C PHE A 32 -12.51 -0.19 8.14
N GLU A 33 -13.32 0.63 8.81
CA GLU A 33 -13.13 2.09 8.79
C GLU A 33 -11.84 2.48 9.48
N LYS A 34 -11.56 1.88 10.64
CA LYS A 34 -10.31 2.09 11.35
C LYS A 34 -9.10 1.61 10.54
N GLU A 35 -9.22 0.49 9.84
CA GLU A 35 -8.14 -0.03 9.00
C GLU A 35 -7.89 0.84 7.77
N ARG A 36 -8.95 1.27 7.07
CA ARG A 36 -8.85 2.27 6.00
C ARG A 36 -8.17 3.55 6.47
N ALA A 37 -8.58 4.08 7.63
CA ALA A 37 -7.97 5.26 8.21
C ALA A 37 -6.49 5.05 8.56
N ARG A 38 -6.11 3.86 9.05
CA ARG A 38 -4.71 3.51 9.33
C ARG A 38 -3.87 3.51 8.04
N LEU A 39 -4.36 2.87 6.99
CA LEU A 39 -3.69 2.81 5.68
C LEU A 39 -3.55 4.19 5.05
N GLN A 40 -4.62 4.98 5.04
CA GLN A 40 -4.58 6.35 4.51
C GLN A 40 -3.58 7.22 5.27
N ASN A 41 -3.52 7.09 6.60
CA ASN A 41 -2.54 7.81 7.41
C ASN A 41 -1.09 7.37 7.11
N GLN A 42 -0.86 6.10 6.76
CA GLN A 42 0.47 5.63 6.35
C GLN A 42 0.85 6.18 4.98
N ILE A 43 -0.08 6.15 4.01
CA ILE A 43 0.10 6.74 2.68
C ILE A 43 0.45 8.21 2.80
N ASN A 44 -0.32 8.99 3.57
CA ASN A 44 -0.10 10.43 3.74
C ASN A 44 1.30 10.74 4.29
N LYS A 45 1.81 9.95 5.25
CA LYS A 45 3.16 10.13 5.80
C LYS A 45 4.24 9.85 4.77
N LEU A 46 4.06 8.80 3.97
CA LEU A 46 4.99 8.44 2.91
C LEU A 46 4.97 9.47 1.77
N ASP A 47 3.79 10.00 1.41
CA ASP A 47 3.65 11.09 0.44
C ASP A 47 4.35 12.36 0.91
N GLU A 48 4.22 12.73 2.19
CA GLU A 48 4.94 13.88 2.75
C GLU A 48 6.47 13.70 2.69
N GLU A 49 6.96 12.50 3.02
CA GLU A 49 8.38 12.16 2.92
C GLU A 49 8.87 12.20 1.48
N GLY A 50 8.18 11.49 0.57
CA GLY A 50 8.49 11.43 -0.85
C GLY A 50 8.46 12.81 -1.50
N GLY A 51 7.49 13.65 -1.15
CA GLY A 51 7.40 15.02 -1.63
C GLY A 51 8.57 15.91 -1.18
N ARG A 52 9.09 15.72 0.04
CA ARG A 52 10.28 16.45 0.52
C ARG A 52 11.54 16.01 -0.23
N LEU A 53 11.72 14.70 -0.41
CA LEU A 53 12.86 14.13 -1.13
C LEU A 53 12.81 14.46 -2.63
N GLY A 54 11.63 14.42 -3.25
CA GLY A 54 11.43 14.84 -4.64
C GLY A 54 11.77 16.31 -4.86
N LYS A 55 11.37 17.20 -3.93
CA LYS A 55 11.80 18.61 -3.96
C LYS A 55 13.32 18.74 -3.87
N GLN A 56 13.96 17.94 -3.03
CA GLN A 56 15.42 17.93 -2.91
C GLN A 56 16.10 17.48 -4.22
N LEU A 57 15.57 16.46 -4.90
CA LEU A 57 16.06 16.02 -6.22
C LEU A 57 15.76 17.00 -7.35
N SER A 58 14.69 17.81 -7.25
CA SER A 58 14.41 18.87 -8.23
C SER A 58 15.35 20.07 -8.11
N ASN A 59 16.09 20.18 -7.00
CA ASN A 59 17.05 21.25 -6.79
C ASN A 59 18.39 20.93 -7.47
N GLU A 60 18.68 21.61 -8.58
CA GLU A 60 19.92 21.44 -9.34
C GLU A 60 21.19 21.66 -8.50
N ASN A 61 21.16 22.54 -7.49
CA ASN A 61 22.31 22.70 -6.60
C ASN A 61 22.58 21.45 -5.78
N PHE A 62 21.53 20.75 -5.34
CA PHE A 62 21.69 19.51 -4.61
C PHE A 62 22.23 18.41 -5.53
N VAL A 63 21.61 18.23 -6.69
CA VAL A 63 22.00 17.18 -7.66
C VAL A 63 23.44 17.36 -8.15
N ASN A 64 23.88 18.60 -8.37
CA ASN A 64 25.20 18.88 -8.95
C ASN A 64 26.32 19.03 -7.91
N LYS A 65 26.01 19.37 -6.65
CA LYS A 65 27.03 19.66 -5.61
C LYS A 65 27.10 18.62 -4.49
N ALA A 66 26.04 17.85 -4.28
CA ALA A 66 26.09 16.78 -3.27
C ALA A 66 26.94 15.60 -3.78
N PRO A 67 27.57 14.83 -2.87
CA PRO A 67 28.19 13.56 -3.23
C PRO A 67 27.20 12.65 -3.96
N ALA A 68 27.66 11.96 -5.01
CA ALA A 68 26.82 11.08 -5.84
C ALA A 68 26.04 10.07 -4.99
N GLU A 69 26.71 9.41 -4.03
CA GLU A 69 26.08 8.46 -3.09
C GLU A 69 24.89 9.06 -2.34
N LYS A 70 24.94 10.35 -1.98
CA LYS A 70 23.80 11.01 -1.32
C LYS A 70 22.65 11.25 -2.28
N VAL A 71 22.93 11.62 -3.52
CA VAL A 71 21.89 11.84 -4.53
C VAL A 71 21.22 10.50 -4.87
N ASP A 72 22.01 9.45 -5.01
CA ASP A 72 21.52 8.11 -5.36
C ASP A 72 20.72 7.49 -4.22
N ALA A 73 21.16 7.63 -2.95
CA ALA A 73 20.38 7.20 -1.80
C ALA A 73 19.01 7.91 -1.70
N VAL A 74 18.95 9.20 -2.05
CA VAL A 74 17.68 9.95 -2.08
C VAL A 74 16.78 9.44 -3.21
N ARG A 75 17.31 9.14 -4.40
CA ARG A 75 16.55 8.55 -5.51
C ARG A 75 16.01 7.17 -5.18
N GLU A 76 16.85 6.31 -4.62
CA GLU A 76 16.47 4.97 -4.17
C GLU A 76 15.34 5.05 -3.15
N ARG A 77 15.48 5.93 -2.15
CA ARG A 77 14.45 6.14 -1.13
C ARG A 77 13.12 6.61 -1.72
N VAL A 78 13.13 7.50 -2.71
CA VAL A 78 11.91 7.91 -3.42
C VAL A 78 11.25 6.72 -4.12
N GLY A 79 12.01 5.88 -4.82
CA GLY A 79 11.49 4.68 -5.48
C GLY A 79 10.93 3.63 -4.50
N GLU A 80 11.56 3.47 -3.33
CA GLU A 80 11.01 2.63 -2.26
C GLU A 80 9.68 3.15 -1.74
N ILE A 81 9.58 4.47 -1.50
CA ILE A 81 8.36 5.13 -1.04
C ILE A 81 7.23 4.92 -2.05
N GLU A 82 7.49 5.12 -3.35
CA GLU A 82 6.51 4.90 -4.41
C GLU A 82 6.00 3.44 -4.43
N THR A 83 6.92 2.49 -4.26
CA THR A 83 6.58 1.06 -4.19
C THR A 83 5.71 0.74 -2.97
N GLN A 84 6.03 1.31 -1.80
CA GLN A 84 5.26 1.13 -0.58
C GLN A 84 3.86 1.74 -0.69
N ILE A 85 3.75 2.96 -1.24
CA ILE A 85 2.47 3.62 -1.45
C ILE A 85 1.59 2.80 -2.40
N LYS A 86 2.17 2.26 -3.48
CA LYS A 86 1.43 1.39 -4.40
C LYS A 86 0.84 0.17 -3.67
N ALA A 87 1.63 -0.54 -2.88
CA ALA A 87 1.16 -1.70 -2.14
C ALA A 87 0.08 -1.35 -1.09
N LEU A 88 0.19 -0.18 -0.45
CA LEU A 88 -0.82 0.30 0.49
C LEU A 88 -2.14 0.68 -0.21
N ASN A 89 -2.07 1.27 -1.40
CA ASN A 89 -3.25 1.57 -2.21
C ASN A 89 -3.96 0.30 -2.70
N GLU A 90 -3.21 -0.70 -3.18
CA GLU A 90 -3.78 -2.01 -3.55
C GLU A 90 -4.50 -2.68 -2.36
N ASN A 91 -3.92 -2.56 -1.15
CA ASN A 91 -4.56 -3.03 0.06
C ASN A 91 -5.84 -2.23 0.37
N LEU A 92 -5.79 -0.90 0.29
CA LEU A 92 -6.93 -0.02 0.53
C LEU A 92 -8.08 -0.29 -0.44
N GLU A 93 -7.78 -0.53 -1.72
CA GLU A 93 -8.75 -0.94 -2.74
C GLU A 93 -9.38 -2.29 -2.42
N SER A 94 -8.62 -3.25 -1.87
CA SER A 94 -9.17 -4.55 -1.45
C SER A 94 -10.16 -4.44 -0.28
N LEU A 95 -10.17 -3.32 0.44
CA LEU A 95 -11.08 -3.03 1.53
C LEU A 95 -12.28 -2.16 1.10
N ALA A 96 -12.34 -1.69 -0.15
CA ALA A 96 -13.44 -0.88 -0.69
C ALA A 96 -14.65 -1.73 -1.10
#